data_AF-A0A6M8UNY9-F1
#
_entry.id   AF-A0A6M8UNY9-F1
#
_cell.length_a   1.000
_cell.length_b   1.000
_cell.length_c   1.000
_cell.angle_alpha   90.00
_cell.angle_beta   90.00
_cell.angle_gamma   90.00
#
_symmetry.space_group_name_H-M   'P 1'
#
loop_
_entity.id
_entity.type
_entity.pdbx_description
1 polymer ?
#
loop_
_entity_poly.entity_id
_entity_poly.type
_entity_poly.pdbx_seq_one_letter_code
_entity_poly.pdbx_strand_id
1 'polypeptide(L)'
;MERSNIRVPLALALLFNATAALAVPVTTTIDVEAEISTSVRVYVDGKDVTNGNVSVKLDNQGGYMRGITPKFVFIGNASVVSLRLTPPPNKALVSGENTMPINTAWILDGNDNGIGVTTGSPVNNRPVYPTLADVPPNDVGVKLRFVSAQRAETYPLGKYSGTYTVMVTPSS
;
A
#
# COMPACT_ATOMS: atom_id res chain seq x y z
N MET A 1 6.23 110.67 2.22
CA MET A 1 7.14 109.74 2.92
C MET A 1 6.27 108.62 3.48
N GLU A 2 6.40 107.41 2.90
CA GLU A 2 5.99 106.04 3.38
C GLU A 2 4.62 105.85 4.07
N ARG A 3 3.79 104.81 3.89
CA ARG A 3 3.87 103.41 3.39
C ARG A 3 2.38 102.92 3.32
N SER A 4 1.93 102.18 2.30
CA SER A 4 1.87 100.70 2.23
C SER A 4 0.53 100.06 2.66
N ASN A 5 0.08 99.12 1.82
CA ASN A 5 -0.64 97.86 2.09
C ASN A 5 -2.17 97.74 1.87
N ILE A 6 -2.46 97.23 0.68
CA ILE A 6 -3.52 96.27 0.29
C ILE A 6 -3.74 95.18 1.35
N ARG A 7 -5.01 94.81 1.64
CA ARG A 7 -5.40 93.40 1.90
C ARG A 7 -6.78 93.05 1.32
N VAL A 8 -6.76 91.96 0.58
CA VAL A 8 -7.76 91.27 -0.23
C VAL A 8 -8.75 90.49 0.67
N PRO A 9 -10.04 90.35 0.28
CA PRO A 9 -11.03 89.57 1.03
C PRO A 9 -10.67 88.08 1.08
N LEU A 10 -10.82 87.51 2.29
CA LEU A 10 -10.54 86.11 2.60
C LEU A 10 -11.49 85.19 1.81
N ALA A 11 -10.88 84.25 1.10
CA ALA A 11 -11.48 83.37 0.12
C ALA A 11 -12.65 82.52 0.68
N LEU A 12 -13.85 82.74 0.15
CA LEU A 12 -15.02 81.89 0.31
C LEU A 12 -15.08 80.90 -0.87
N ALA A 13 -14.19 79.91 -0.92
CA ALA A 13 -14.20 78.92 -2.00
C ALA A 13 -13.48 77.60 -1.66
N LEU A 14 -13.76 76.98 -0.52
CA LEU A 14 -13.26 75.62 -0.23
C LEU A 14 -14.34 74.80 0.51
N LEU A 15 -15.48 74.61 -0.15
CA LEU A 15 -16.44 73.56 0.20
C LEU A 15 -16.75 72.73 -1.06
N PHE A 16 -15.70 72.26 -1.73
CA PHE A 16 -15.81 71.03 -2.50
C PHE A 16 -15.73 69.88 -1.49
N ASN A 17 -16.89 69.49 -0.96
CA ASN A 17 -17.05 68.20 -0.30
C ASN A 17 -16.69 67.12 -1.31
N ALA A 18 -15.43 66.68 -1.30
CA ALA A 18 -15.01 65.47 -1.95
C ALA A 18 -15.73 64.31 -1.23
N THR A 19 -16.86 63.88 -1.78
CA THR A 19 -17.39 62.55 -1.45
C THR A 19 -16.44 61.54 -2.08
N ALA A 20 -15.34 61.25 -1.38
CA ALA A 20 -14.56 60.06 -1.62
C ALA A 20 -15.49 58.87 -1.35
N ALA A 21 -16.08 58.32 -2.41
CA ALA A 21 -16.79 57.07 -2.31
C ALA A 21 -15.77 56.01 -1.88
N LEU A 22 -15.82 55.62 -0.60
CA LEU A 22 -15.05 54.50 -0.08
C LEU A 22 -15.57 53.24 -0.76
N ALA A 23 -14.87 52.77 -1.79
CA ALA A 23 -15.14 51.48 -2.42
C ALA A 23 -14.89 50.39 -1.38
N VAL A 24 -15.96 49.71 -0.94
CA VAL A 24 -15.86 48.59 0.00
C VAL A 24 -15.49 47.34 -0.81
N PRO A 25 -14.41 46.62 -0.47
CA PRO A 25 -14.06 45.39 -1.16
C PRO A 25 -15.16 44.34 -0.95
N VAL A 26 -15.63 43.74 -2.04
CA VAL A 26 -16.56 42.61 -2.03
C VAL A 26 -15.72 41.35 -2.14
N THR A 27 -15.84 40.46 -1.17
CA THR A 27 -15.13 39.18 -1.14
C THR A 27 -16.11 38.03 -1.33
N THR A 28 -15.67 37.03 -2.09
CA THR A 28 -16.36 35.75 -2.24
C THR A 28 -15.44 34.67 -1.71
N THR A 29 -15.93 33.88 -0.75
CA THR A 29 -15.22 32.70 -0.25
C THR A 29 -15.55 31.50 -1.14
N ILE A 30 -14.53 30.75 -1.51
CA ILE A 30 -14.67 29.50 -2.26
C ILE A 30 -14.12 28.39 -1.37
N ASP A 31 -15.00 27.52 -0.92
CA ASP A 31 -14.63 26.32 -0.19
C ASP A 31 -14.25 25.22 -1.19
N VAL A 32 -13.05 24.67 -1.03
CA VAL A 32 -12.51 23.61 -1.89
C VAL A 32 -12.22 22.39 -1.04
N GLU A 33 -12.83 21.26 -1.39
CA GLU A 33 -12.69 19.99 -0.69
C GLU A 33 -12.14 18.91 -1.63
N ALA A 34 -11.36 17.97 -1.08
CA ALA A 34 -10.90 16.78 -1.77
C ALA A 34 -10.90 15.57 -0.81
N GLU A 35 -11.41 14.44 -1.30
CA GLU A 35 -11.38 13.15 -0.58
C GLU A 35 -10.34 12.23 -1.21
N ILE A 36 -9.47 11.63 -0.39
CA ILE A 36 -8.50 10.62 -0.82
C ILE A 36 -8.78 9.32 -0.08
N SER A 37 -9.11 8.26 -0.82
CA SER A 37 -9.29 6.92 -0.25
C SER A 37 -7.97 6.16 -0.15
N THR A 38 -7.85 5.29 0.86
CA THR A 38 -6.71 4.36 1.00
C THR A 38 -6.70 3.33 -0.12
N SER A 39 -5.55 3.12 -0.74
CA SER A 39 -5.34 2.18 -1.83
C SER A 39 -3.97 1.51 -1.70
N VAL A 40 -3.95 0.19 -1.83
CA VAL A 40 -2.72 -0.62 -1.86
C VAL A 40 -2.81 -1.65 -2.98
N ARG A 41 -1.72 -1.77 -3.72
CA ARG A 41 -1.49 -2.77 -4.76
C ARG A 41 -0.41 -3.72 -4.34
N VAL A 42 -0.56 -4.99 -4.72
CA VAL A 42 0.43 -6.04 -4.45
C VAL A 42 1.23 -6.29 -5.72
N TYR A 43 2.55 -6.17 -5.60
CA TYR A 43 3.50 -6.44 -6.68
C TYR A 43 4.36 -7.65 -6.37
N VAL A 44 4.64 -8.44 -7.41
CA VAL A 44 5.55 -9.58 -7.37
C VAL A 44 6.42 -9.51 -8.62
N ASP A 45 7.74 -9.52 -8.43
CA ASP A 45 8.74 -9.38 -9.51
C ASP A 45 8.44 -8.20 -10.46
N GLY A 46 8.03 -7.05 -9.88
CA GLY A 46 7.73 -5.82 -10.61
C GLY A 46 6.37 -5.80 -11.33
N LYS A 47 5.56 -6.86 -11.22
CA LYS A 47 4.24 -6.96 -11.84
C LYS A 47 3.13 -6.79 -10.80
N ASP A 48 2.10 -6.03 -11.15
CA ASP A 48 0.89 -5.90 -10.33
C ASP A 48 0.12 -7.22 -10.36
N VAL A 49 -0.11 -7.80 -9.18
CA VAL A 49 -0.86 -9.04 -8.96
C VAL A 49 -2.06 -8.82 -8.03
N THR A 50 -2.48 -7.57 -7.84
CA THR A 50 -3.65 -7.22 -7.04
C THR A 50 -4.89 -7.93 -7.60
N ASN A 51 -5.59 -8.71 -6.76
CA ASN A 51 -6.70 -9.58 -7.16
C ASN A 51 -6.34 -10.62 -8.26
N GLY A 52 -5.05 -10.79 -8.55
CA GLY A 52 -4.52 -11.73 -9.53
C GLY A 52 -4.02 -13.01 -8.87
N ASN A 53 -3.16 -13.72 -9.58
CA ASN A 53 -2.55 -14.95 -9.10
C ASN A 53 -1.02 -14.92 -9.28
N VAL A 54 -0.36 -15.70 -8.43
CA VAL A 54 1.07 -16.01 -8.52
C VAL A 54 1.18 -17.52 -8.50
N SER A 55 1.90 -18.08 -9.46
CA SER A 55 2.14 -19.52 -9.50
C SER A 55 3.40 -19.87 -8.71
N VAL A 56 3.29 -20.87 -7.83
CA VAL A 56 4.43 -21.45 -7.13
C VAL A 56 4.52 -22.91 -7.54
N LYS A 57 5.70 -23.32 -8.01
CA LYS A 57 6.02 -24.72 -8.25
C LYS A 57 6.61 -25.31 -6.97
N LEU A 58 6.13 -26.49 -6.58
CA LEU A 58 6.76 -27.28 -5.53
C LEU A 58 7.69 -28.30 -6.17
N ASP A 59 8.92 -28.37 -5.69
CA ASP A 59 9.94 -29.34 -6.12
C ASP A 59 10.33 -30.25 -4.95
N ASN A 60 10.75 -31.48 -5.26
CA ASN A 60 11.19 -32.43 -4.24
C ASN A 60 12.56 -32.01 -3.70
N GLN A 61 12.62 -31.65 -2.43
CA GLN A 61 13.82 -31.26 -1.71
C GLN A 61 13.89 -32.01 -0.39
N GLY A 62 14.91 -32.87 -0.21
CA GLY A 62 15.07 -33.66 1.01
C GLY A 62 13.92 -34.63 1.26
N GLY A 63 13.24 -35.09 0.20
CA GLY A 63 12.10 -36.00 0.29
C GLY A 63 10.77 -35.32 0.53
N TYR A 64 10.68 -33.99 0.60
CA TYR A 64 9.43 -33.24 0.75
C TYR A 64 9.19 -32.32 -0.46
N MET A 65 7.93 -32.09 -0.82
CA MET A 65 7.59 -31.11 -1.85
C MET A 65 7.66 -29.71 -1.25
N ARG A 66 8.55 -28.86 -1.76
CA ARG A 66 8.83 -27.53 -1.20
C ARG A 66 8.80 -26.45 -2.28
N GLY A 67 8.31 -25.27 -1.90
CA GLY A 67 8.33 -24.09 -2.77
C GLY A 67 8.17 -22.81 -1.96
N ILE A 68 8.65 -21.70 -2.52
CA ILE A 68 8.61 -20.37 -1.91
C ILE A 68 8.09 -19.38 -2.95
N THR A 69 7.22 -18.45 -2.56
CA THR A 69 6.79 -17.36 -3.45
C THR A 69 7.94 -16.39 -3.70
N PRO A 70 7.97 -15.69 -4.83
CA PRO A 70 8.74 -14.45 -4.90
C PRO A 70 8.21 -13.45 -3.85
N LYS A 71 8.98 -12.41 -3.56
CA LYS A 71 8.63 -11.45 -2.52
C LYS A 71 7.42 -10.61 -2.92
N PHE A 72 6.51 -10.40 -1.97
CA PHE A 72 5.43 -9.43 -2.08
C PHE A 72 5.97 -8.04 -1.75
N VAL A 73 5.63 -7.08 -2.60
CA VAL A 73 5.88 -5.65 -2.41
C VAL A 73 4.54 -4.93 -2.43
N PHE A 74 4.34 -3.98 -1.50
CA PHE A 74 3.08 -3.26 -1.36
C PHE A 74 3.26 -1.81 -1.78
N ILE A 75 2.50 -1.38 -2.78
CA ILE A 75 2.60 -0.03 -3.35
C ILE A 75 1.29 0.72 -3.15
N GLY A 76 1.31 1.94 -2.61
CA GLY A 76 0.09 2.68 -2.31
C GLY A 76 0.29 3.90 -1.41
N ASN A 77 -0.83 4.43 -0.90
CA ASN A 77 -0.85 5.61 -0.03
C ASN A 77 -1.14 5.26 1.46
N ALA A 78 -1.21 3.98 1.80
CA ALA A 78 -1.20 3.53 3.20
C ALA A 78 0.21 3.59 3.78
N SER A 79 0.35 3.61 5.12
CA SER A 79 1.65 3.55 5.77
C SER A 79 2.14 2.12 5.92
N VAL A 80 1.25 1.22 6.30
CA VAL A 80 1.56 -0.21 6.48
C VAL A 80 0.40 -1.10 6.06
N VAL A 81 0.67 -2.40 5.92
CA VAL A 81 -0.37 -3.44 5.76
C VAL A 81 -0.22 -4.55 6.79
N SER A 82 -1.34 -5.22 7.04
CA SER A 82 -1.41 -6.50 7.71
C SER A 82 -1.79 -7.60 6.72
N LEU A 83 -1.22 -8.79 6.89
CA LEU A 83 -1.37 -9.93 5.99
C LEU A 83 -1.98 -11.12 6.72
N ARG A 84 -2.93 -11.79 6.07
CA ARG A 84 -3.48 -13.06 6.54
C ARG A 84 -3.55 -14.05 5.40
N LEU A 85 -3.17 -15.31 5.67
CA LEU A 85 -3.27 -16.39 4.71
C LEU A 85 -4.56 -17.18 4.94
N THR A 86 -5.36 -17.33 3.89
CA THR A 86 -6.50 -18.23 3.85
C THR A 86 -6.13 -19.45 2.99
N PRO A 87 -6.07 -20.65 3.58
CA PRO A 87 -5.75 -21.86 2.84
C PRO A 87 -6.94 -22.39 2.02
N PRO A 88 -6.71 -23.26 1.03
CA PRO A 88 -7.77 -24.02 0.38
C PRO A 88 -8.43 -25.00 1.38
N PRO A 89 -9.57 -25.62 1.02
CA PRO A 89 -10.18 -26.67 1.83
C PRO A 89 -9.17 -27.72 2.29
N ASN A 90 -9.30 -28.17 3.54
CA ASN A 90 -8.40 -29.14 4.19
C ASN A 90 -6.92 -28.73 4.24
N LYS A 91 -6.57 -27.47 3.93
CA LYS A 91 -5.18 -26.99 3.88
C LYS A 91 -4.29 -27.85 2.96
N ALA A 92 -4.87 -28.34 1.87
CA ALA A 92 -4.24 -29.33 1.01
C ALA A 92 -4.31 -28.93 -0.47
N LEU A 93 -3.33 -29.42 -1.24
CA LEU A 93 -3.44 -29.49 -2.69
C LEU A 93 -4.19 -30.78 -3.06
N VAL A 94 -4.91 -30.75 -4.19
CA VAL A 94 -5.79 -31.86 -4.60
C VAL A 94 -5.40 -32.38 -5.98
N SER A 95 -5.49 -33.71 -6.16
CA SER A 95 -5.33 -34.42 -7.43
C SER A 95 -6.39 -35.52 -7.53
N GLY A 96 -7.52 -35.24 -8.17
CA GLY A 96 -8.69 -36.12 -8.11
C GLY A 96 -9.18 -36.27 -6.66
N GLU A 97 -9.30 -37.50 -6.17
CA GLU A 97 -9.66 -37.82 -4.78
C GLU A 97 -8.46 -37.74 -3.81
N ASN A 98 -7.23 -37.58 -4.33
CA ASN A 98 -6.03 -37.56 -3.51
C ASN A 98 -5.75 -36.16 -2.98
N THR A 99 -5.26 -36.09 -1.74
CA THR A 99 -4.89 -34.83 -1.09
C THR A 99 -3.44 -34.83 -0.64
N MET A 100 -2.81 -33.66 -0.73
CA MET A 100 -1.46 -33.39 -0.23
C MET A 100 -1.55 -32.23 0.77
N PRO A 101 -1.65 -32.51 2.08
CA PRO A 101 -1.65 -31.46 3.10
C PRO A 101 -0.35 -30.65 3.06
N ILE A 102 -0.46 -29.33 3.18
CA ILE A 102 0.68 -28.41 3.09
C ILE A 102 0.82 -27.61 4.38
N ASN A 103 2.03 -27.65 4.93
CA ASN A 103 2.47 -26.74 5.97
C ASN A 103 2.94 -25.43 5.33
N THR A 104 2.55 -24.30 5.93
CA THR A 104 2.88 -22.97 5.41
C THR A 104 3.52 -22.10 6.48
N ALA A 105 4.45 -21.24 6.06
CA ALA A 105 5.14 -20.29 6.93
C ALA A 105 5.41 -18.98 6.18
N TRP A 106 5.33 -17.85 6.88
CA TRP A 106 5.82 -16.56 6.43
C TRP A 106 7.34 -16.49 6.57
N ILE A 107 8.03 -16.00 5.54
CA ILE A 107 9.44 -15.63 5.60
C ILE A 107 9.49 -14.09 5.63
N LEU A 108 10.07 -13.53 6.68
CA LEU A 108 10.05 -12.10 6.98
C LEU A 108 11.44 -11.45 7.04
N ASP A 109 12.48 -12.27 7.16
CA ASP A 109 13.87 -11.88 7.38
C ASP A 109 14.74 -12.08 6.12
N GLY A 110 14.13 -12.48 5.00
CA GLY A 110 14.83 -12.82 3.76
C GLY A 110 15.59 -14.15 3.81
N ASN A 111 15.54 -14.89 4.92
CA ASN A 111 16.20 -16.18 5.03
C ASN A 111 15.28 -17.30 4.52
N ASP A 112 15.44 -17.63 3.25
CA ASP A 112 14.66 -18.68 2.57
C ASP A 112 14.87 -20.08 3.18
N ASN A 113 15.89 -20.27 4.02
CA ASN A 113 16.16 -21.51 4.75
C ASN A 113 15.71 -21.49 6.22
N GLY A 114 15.39 -20.32 6.79
CA GLY A 114 14.96 -20.17 8.19
C GLY A 114 13.60 -20.81 8.44
N ILE A 115 13.20 -21.12 9.69
CA ILE A 115 11.93 -21.81 9.96
C ILE A 115 10.71 -20.97 9.55
N GLY A 116 10.84 -19.63 9.58
CA GLY A 116 9.76 -18.70 9.30
C GLY A 116 8.79 -18.57 10.48
N VAL A 117 7.72 -17.79 10.27
CA VAL A 117 6.64 -17.61 11.25
C VAL A 117 5.40 -18.35 10.76
N THR A 118 4.66 -18.98 11.67
CA THR A 118 3.42 -19.68 11.33
C THR A 118 2.42 -18.77 10.62
N THR A 119 1.71 -19.30 9.62
CA THR A 119 0.65 -18.59 8.89
C THR A 119 -0.69 -18.57 9.63
N GLY A 120 -0.78 -19.25 10.78
CA GLY A 120 -1.97 -19.22 11.63
C GLY A 120 -2.20 -17.86 12.31
N SER A 121 -1.18 -17.00 12.37
CA SER A 121 -1.27 -15.64 12.89
C SER A 121 -1.07 -14.61 11.77
N PRO A 122 -1.72 -13.43 11.88
CA PRO A 122 -1.48 -12.35 10.92
C PRO A 122 -0.06 -11.79 11.05
N VAL A 123 0.48 -11.32 9.93
CA VAL A 123 1.74 -10.55 9.91
C VAL A 123 1.38 -9.08 9.81
N ASN A 124 1.83 -8.28 10.77
CA ASN A 124 1.47 -6.87 10.86
C ASN A 124 2.64 -5.96 10.46
N ASN A 125 2.31 -4.67 10.27
CA ASN A 125 3.26 -3.59 10.09
C ASN A 125 4.26 -3.84 8.94
N ARG A 126 3.77 -4.36 7.80
CA ARG A 126 4.59 -4.46 6.59
C ARG A 126 4.58 -3.10 5.86
N PRO A 127 5.73 -2.58 5.44
CA PRO A 127 5.80 -1.26 4.82
C PRO A 127 5.03 -1.24 3.49
N VAL A 128 4.44 -0.08 3.21
CA VAL A 128 3.88 0.27 1.90
C VAL A 128 4.73 1.40 1.34
N TYR A 129 5.10 1.28 0.07
CA TYR A 129 5.92 2.27 -0.62
C TYR A 129 5.05 3.09 -1.60
N PRO A 130 5.32 4.38 -1.82
CA PRO A 130 4.53 5.17 -2.77
C PRO A 130 4.63 4.66 -4.20
N THR A 131 5.82 4.25 -4.63
CA THR A 131 6.08 3.69 -5.96
C THR A 131 7.07 2.52 -5.88
N LEU A 132 7.18 1.74 -6.96
CA LEU A 132 8.19 0.68 -7.08
C LEU A 132 9.63 1.21 -6.98
N ALA A 133 9.87 2.47 -7.36
CA ALA A 133 11.20 3.09 -7.29
C ALA A 133 11.62 3.43 -5.85
N ASP A 134 10.65 3.57 -4.94
CA ASP A 134 10.90 3.87 -3.53
C ASP A 134 11.22 2.62 -2.70
N VAL A 135 11.13 1.43 -3.30
CA VAL A 135 11.42 0.16 -2.63
C VAL A 135 12.93 0.04 -2.43
N PRO A 136 13.43 -0.10 -1.19
CA PRO A 136 14.86 -0.24 -0.94
C PRO A 136 15.46 -1.46 -1.67
N PRO A 137 16.66 -1.36 -2.26
CA PRO A 137 17.31 -2.49 -2.92
C PRO A 137 17.52 -3.71 -2.02
N ASN A 138 17.68 -3.46 -0.71
CA ASN A 138 17.84 -4.46 0.34
C ASN A 138 16.52 -4.89 1.00
N ASP A 139 15.37 -4.47 0.48
CA ASP A 139 14.07 -4.92 0.96
C ASP A 139 13.94 -6.43 0.76
N VAL A 140 13.91 -7.16 1.88
CA VAL A 140 13.75 -8.62 1.90
C VAL A 140 12.32 -9.04 1.57
N GLY A 141 11.36 -8.11 1.72
CA GLY A 141 9.93 -8.31 1.48
C GLY A 141 9.33 -9.41 2.35
N VAL A 142 8.08 -9.78 2.02
CA VAL A 142 7.42 -10.93 2.63
C VAL A 142 7.31 -12.05 1.60
N LYS A 143 7.64 -13.28 1.98
CA LYS A 143 7.42 -14.47 1.15
C LYS A 143 6.59 -15.51 1.91
N LEU A 144 6.02 -16.46 1.17
CA LEU A 144 5.34 -17.63 1.71
C LEU A 144 6.12 -18.89 1.34
N ARG A 145 6.38 -19.74 2.34
CA ARG A 145 6.88 -21.08 2.14
C ARG A 145 5.74 -22.09 2.19
N PHE A 146 5.82 -23.08 1.32
CA PHE A 146 4.96 -24.26 1.27
C PHE A 146 5.82 -25.52 1.39
N VAL A 147 5.42 -26.45 2.25
CA VAL A 147 6.08 -27.75 2.45
C VAL A 147 5.03 -28.84 2.61
N SER A 148 5.14 -29.95 1.88
CA SER A 148 4.24 -31.09 2.10
C SER A 148 4.34 -31.63 3.53
N ALA A 149 3.22 -32.07 4.09
CA ALA A 149 3.19 -32.60 5.46
C ALA A 149 3.90 -33.96 5.60
N GLN A 150 3.96 -34.72 4.52
CA GLN A 150 4.62 -36.03 4.44
C GLN A 150 5.63 -36.04 3.29
N ARG A 151 6.40 -37.12 3.19
CA ARG A 151 7.38 -37.30 2.13
C ARG A 151 6.71 -37.43 0.77
N ALA A 152 7.38 -36.94 -0.27
CA ALA A 152 6.89 -36.96 -1.64
C ALA A 152 6.49 -38.38 -2.11
N GLU A 153 7.23 -39.40 -1.67
CA GLU A 153 7.00 -40.81 -2.00
C GLU A 153 5.72 -41.41 -1.42
N THR A 154 5.09 -40.76 -0.43
CA THR A 154 3.83 -41.25 0.16
C THR A 154 2.60 -40.77 -0.60
N TYR A 155 2.76 -39.82 -1.52
CA TYR A 155 1.66 -39.30 -2.32
C TYR A 155 1.54 -40.05 -3.65
N PRO A 156 0.33 -40.46 -4.07
CA PRO A 156 0.12 -41.02 -5.40
C PRO A 156 0.60 -40.07 -6.51
N LEU A 157 1.08 -40.65 -7.62
CA LEU A 157 1.48 -39.88 -8.78
C LEU A 157 0.31 -39.07 -9.33
N GLY A 158 0.55 -37.79 -9.62
CA GLY A 158 -0.48 -36.89 -10.12
C GLY A 158 -0.05 -35.43 -10.06
N LYS A 159 -0.86 -34.57 -10.69
CA LYS A 159 -0.70 -33.12 -10.60
C LYS A 159 -1.60 -32.62 -9.48
N TYR A 160 -0.99 -32.10 -8.42
CA TYR A 160 -1.69 -31.52 -7.28
C TYR A 160 -1.81 -30.00 -7.45
N SER A 161 -2.96 -29.43 -7.11
CA SER A 161 -3.17 -27.99 -7.16
C SER A 161 -4.12 -27.49 -6.08
N GLY A 162 -4.03 -26.21 -5.74
CA GLY A 162 -4.87 -25.56 -4.74
C GLY A 162 -4.53 -24.07 -4.70
N THR A 163 -5.50 -23.26 -4.26
CA THR A 163 -5.37 -21.81 -4.22
C THR A 163 -5.30 -21.34 -2.77
N TYR A 164 -4.25 -20.61 -2.44
CA TYR A 164 -4.12 -19.88 -1.19
C TYR A 164 -4.39 -18.40 -1.45
N THR A 165 -5.16 -17.76 -0.56
CA THR A 165 -5.48 -16.33 -0.69
C THR A 165 -4.71 -15.55 0.37
N VAL A 166 -3.91 -14.58 -0.05
CA VAL A 166 -3.32 -13.58 0.85
C VAL A 166 -4.27 -12.38 0.92
N MET A 167 -4.87 -12.18 2.08
CA MET A 167 -5.67 -10.99 2.35
C MET A 167 -4.75 -9.90 2.87
N VAL A 168 -4.80 -8.73 2.22
CA VAL A 168 -4.01 -7.55 2.56
C VAL A 168 -4.95 -6.48 3.12
N THR A 169 -4.69 -6.04 4.34
CA THR A 169 -5.48 -5.00 5.00
C THR A 169 -4.59 -3.77 5.23
N PRO A 170 -4.82 -2.66 4.52
CA PRO A 170 -4.06 -1.44 4.72
C PRO A 170 -4.44 -0.74 6.02
N SER A 171 -3.47 -0.06 6.61
CA SER A 171 -3.66 0.85 7.74
C SER A 171 -2.71 2.05 7.61
N SER A 172 -3.18 3.20 8.08
CA SER A 172 -2.43 4.45 8.15
C SER A 172 -2.04 4.74 9.59
#